data_AF-X0W6S0-F1
#
_entry.id   AF-X0W6S0-F1
#
_cell.length_a   1.000
_cell.length_b   1.000
_cell.length_c   1.000
_cell.angle_alpha   90.00
_cell.angle_beta   90.00
_cell.angle_gamma   90.00
#
_symmetry.space_group_name_H-M   'P 1'
#
loop_
_entity.id
_entity.type
_entity.pdbx_description
1 polymer ?
#
loop_
_entity_poly.entity_id
_entity_poly.type
_entity_poly.pdbx_seq_one_letter_code
_entity_poly.pdbx_strand_id
1 'polypeptide(L)'
;MLQRGETEWPGWIWCTSSSGIGAWVPENWVQIEGDSCVMKRNYNGIELAVDVGEVVIVEFEESGWGWATKESGESGWALVEYLEKA
;
A
#
# COMPACT_ATOMS: atom_id res chain seq x y z
N MET A 1 6.43 12.93 -9.66
CA MET A 1 7.88 12.81 -9.37
C MET A 1 8.08 11.54 -8.58
N LEU A 2 9.03 10.70 -8.98
CA LEU A 2 9.37 9.44 -8.32
C LEU A 2 10.58 9.63 -7.40
N GLN A 3 10.51 9.12 -6.17
CA GLN A 3 11.64 9.08 -5.25
C GLN A 3 11.94 7.63 -4.86
N ARG A 4 13.16 7.18 -5.16
CA ARG A 4 13.71 5.88 -4.75
C ARG A 4 14.82 6.11 -3.72
N GLY A 5 14.81 5.34 -2.64
CA GLY A 5 15.82 5.38 -1.59
C GLY A 5 15.71 4.15 -0.69
N GLU A 6 16.60 4.03 0.30
CA GLU A 6 16.38 3.13 1.43
C GLU A 6 15.17 3.65 2.21
N THR A 7 14.01 3.05 1.96
CA THR A 7 12.80 3.33 2.71
C THR A 7 12.65 2.25 3.78
N GLU A 8 11.93 2.56 4.85
CA GLU A 8 11.53 1.56 5.85
C GLU A 8 10.57 0.49 5.27
N TRP A 9 10.06 0.70 4.04
CA TRP A 9 9.12 -0.17 3.34
C TRP A 9 9.70 -0.70 2.02
N PRO A 10 10.51 -1.79 2.03
CA PRO A 10 11.03 -2.40 0.82
C PRO A 10 9.92 -2.75 -0.17
N GLY A 11 10.14 -2.45 -1.46
CA GLY A 11 9.14 -2.68 -2.52
C GLY A 11 8.12 -1.56 -2.70
N TRP A 12 8.20 -0.49 -1.89
CA TRP A 12 7.38 0.71 -2.01
C TRP A 12 8.20 1.92 -2.46
N ILE A 13 7.60 2.74 -3.32
CA ILE A 13 8.19 3.98 -3.85
C ILE A 13 7.29 5.16 -3.50
N TRP A 14 7.89 6.32 -3.26
CA TRP A 14 7.13 7.56 -3.08
C TRP A 14 6.83 8.19 -4.43
N CYS A 15 5.54 8.39 -4.70
CA CYS A 15 5.06 9.00 -5.92
C CYS A 15 4.28 10.26 -5.60
N THR A 16 4.57 11.34 -6.33
CA THR A 16 3.78 12.58 -6.28
C THR A 16 3.03 12.79 -7.59
N SER A 17 1.70 12.96 -7.48
CA SER A 17 0.81 13.26 -8.61
C SER A 17 1.07 14.66 -9.17
N SER A 18 0.48 14.97 -10.33
CA SER A 18 0.52 16.33 -10.90
C SER A 18 -0.20 17.38 -10.03
N SER A 19 -1.10 16.96 -9.14
CA SER A 19 -1.75 17.83 -8.16
C SER A 19 -0.93 18.03 -6.87
N GLY A 20 0.29 17.47 -6.80
CA GLY A 20 1.18 17.61 -5.63
C GLY A 20 0.85 16.65 -4.48
N ILE A 21 -0.06 15.70 -4.67
CA ILE A 21 -0.42 14.70 -3.66
C ILE A 21 0.63 13.58 -3.69
N GLY A 22 1.32 13.38 -2.57
CA GLY A 22 2.27 12.29 -2.38
C GLY A 22 1.61 11.06 -1.75
N ALA A 23 1.96 9.88 -2.23
CA ALA A 23 1.58 8.62 -1.64
C ALA A 23 2.67 7.56 -1.86
N TRP A 24 2.74 6.61 -0.93
CA TRP A 24 3.45 5.36 -1.17
C TRP A 24 2.71 4.56 -2.24
N VAL A 25 3.45 3.91 -3.13
CA VAL A 25 2.91 3.06 -4.19
C VAL A 25 3.76 1.80 -4.28
N PRO A 26 3.18 0.61 -4.44
CA PRO A 26 3.99 -0.59 -4.64
C PRO A 26 4.71 -0.52 -5.98
N GLU A 27 6.03 -0.74 -5.97
CA GLU A 27 6.86 -0.69 -7.16
C GLU A 27 6.39 -1.71 -8.22
N ASN A 28 5.95 -2.89 -7.77
CA ASN A 28 5.44 -3.94 -8.64
C ASN A 28 4.14 -3.54 -9.36
N TRP A 29 3.45 -2.48 -8.93
CA TRP A 29 2.15 -2.06 -9.45
C TRP A 29 2.27 -0.93 -10.48
N VAL A 30 3.47 -0.42 -10.69
CA VAL A 30 3.72 0.63 -11.67
C VAL A 30 4.55 0.14 -12.85
N GLN A 31 4.45 0.86 -13.96
CA GLN A 31 5.42 0.89 -15.04
C GLN A 31 6.21 2.18 -14.89
N ILE A 32 7.53 2.09 -14.75
CA ILE A 32 8.41 3.25 -14.53
C ILE A 32 8.95 3.74 -15.87
N GLU A 33 8.89 5.04 -16.08
CA GLU A 33 9.24 5.74 -17.32
C GLU A 33 10.13 6.94 -16.98
N GLY A 34 11.44 6.68 -16.80
CA GLY A 34 12.37 7.69 -16.31
C GLY A 34 11.99 8.17 -14.90
N ASP A 35 11.63 9.45 -14.76
CA ASP A 35 11.30 10.10 -13.48
C ASP A 35 9.79 10.07 -13.15
N SER A 36 8.98 9.43 -13.99
CA SER A 36 7.55 9.23 -13.80
C SER A 36 7.21 7.74 -13.78
N CYS A 37 5.96 7.44 -13.43
CA CYS A 37 5.44 6.09 -13.51
C CYS A 37 3.93 6.10 -13.79
N VAL A 38 3.45 5.02 -14.41
CA VAL A 38 2.03 4.79 -14.70
C VAL A 38 1.55 3.60 -13.88
N MET A 39 0.41 3.76 -13.20
CA MET A 39 -0.23 2.66 -12.48
C MET A 39 -0.72 1.59 -13.46
N LYS A 40 -0.33 0.33 -13.24
CA LYS A 40 -0.79 -0.82 -14.05
C LYS A 40 -2.14 -1.38 -13.59
N ARG A 41 -2.63 -0.93 -12.43
CA ARG A 41 -3.91 -1.31 -11.82
C ARG A 41 -4.47 -0.19 -10.96
N ASN A 42 -5.75 -0.28 -10.64
CA ASN A 42 -6.39 0.61 -9.66
C ASN A 42 -5.64 0.52 -8.33
N TYR A 43 -5.42 1.68 -7.71
CA TYR A 43 -4.72 1.79 -6.45
C TYR A 43 -5.40 2.82 -5.56
N ASN A 44 -5.56 2.48 -4.30
CA ASN A 44 -6.00 3.35 -3.23
C ASN A 44 -4.93 3.29 -2.15
N GLY A 45 -4.38 4.43 -1.74
CA GLY A 45 -3.32 4.52 -0.74
C GLY A 45 -3.82 4.71 0.69
N ILE A 46 -5.08 4.35 0.98
CA ILE A 46 -5.64 4.43 2.32
C ILE A 46 -5.07 3.33 3.22
N GLU A 47 -4.55 3.72 4.37
CA GLU A 47 -4.14 2.80 5.43
C GLU A 47 -5.35 2.42 6.30
N LEU A 48 -5.35 1.19 6.82
CA LEU A 48 -6.40 0.70 7.71
C LEU A 48 -5.88 0.69 9.15
N ALA A 49 -6.50 1.48 10.01
CA ALA A 49 -6.30 1.35 11.45
C ALA A 49 -6.97 0.06 11.94
N VAL A 50 -6.26 -0.80 12.68
CA VAL A 50 -6.79 -2.06 13.22
C VAL A 50 -6.47 -2.12 14.70
N ASP A 51 -7.45 -2.52 15.53
CA ASP A 51 -7.25 -2.71 16.96
C ASP A 51 -6.70 -4.11 17.29
N VAL A 52 -5.98 -4.23 18.42
CA VAL A 52 -5.47 -5.54 18.86
C VAL A 52 -6.64 -6.50 19.11
N GLY A 53 -6.60 -7.65 18.43
CA GLY A 53 -7.65 -8.68 18.48
C GLY A 53 -8.82 -8.44 17.53
N GLU A 54 -8.81 -7.34 16.76
CA GLU A 54 -9.78 -7.13 15.68
C GLU A 54 -9.50 -8.10 14.53
N VAL A 55 -10.57 -8.73 14.01
CA VAL A 55 -10.47 -9.67 12.91
C VAL A 55 -10.71 -8.93 11.59
N VAL A 56 -9.78 -9.10 10.66
CA VAL A 56 -9.88 -8.57 9.30
C VAL A 56 -9.72 -9.68 8.27
N ILE A 57 -10.28 -9.47 7.08
CA ILE A 57 -10.08 -10.34 5.93
C ILE A 57 -9.02 -9.71 5.04
N VAL A 58 -7.90 -10.40 4.81
CA VAL A 58 -6.85 -9.96 3.87
C VAL A 58 -7.15 -10.56 2.50
N GLU A 59 -7.37 -9.69 1.51
CA GLU A 59 -7.74 -10.09 0.15
C GLU A 59 -6.53 -10.42 -0.70
N PHE A 60 -5.46 -9.65 -0.54
CA PHE A 60 -4.16 -9.89 -1.15
C PHE A 60 -3.07 -9.17 -0.36
N GLU A 61 -1.84 -9.63 -0.56
CA GLU A 61 -0.63 -9.03 -0.01
C GLU A 61 0.24 -8.45 -1.12
N GLU A 62 0.97 -7.40 -0.82
CA GLU A 62 1.98 -6.82 -1.67
C GLU A 62 3.10 -6.23 -0.81
N SER A 63 4.34 -6.67 -1.06
CA SER A 63 5.54 -6.08 -0.47
C SER A 63 5.42 -5.82 1.04
N GLY A 64 4.93 -6.82 1.79
CA GLY A 64 4.79 -6.77 3.26
C GLY A 64 3.50 -6.16 3.80
N TRP A 65 2.62 -5.66 2.94
CA TRP A 65 1.33 -5.08 3.34
C TRP A 65 0.16 -5.86 2.77
N GLY A 66 -0.88 -6.04 3.57
CA GLY A 66 -2.14 -6.66 3.18
C GLY A 66 -3.18 -5.59 2.90
N TRP A 67 -3.92 -5.74 1.80
CA TRP A 67 -5.18 -5.01 1.64
C TRP A 67 -6.25 -5.78 2.42
N ALA A 68 -6.67 -5.18 3.53
CA ALA A 68 -7.51 -5.81 4.52
C ALA A 68 -8.86 -5.11 4.62
N THR A 69 -9.89 -5.86 5.01
CA THR A 69 -11.25 -5.36 5.20
C THR A 69 -11.79 -5.81 6.57
N LYS A 70 -12.31 -4.85 7.35
CA LYS A 70 -12.98 -5.10 8.63
C LYS A 70 -14.40 -5.65 8.41
N GLU A 71 -14.99 -6.23 9.47
CA GLU A 71 -16.41 -6.59 9.46
C GLU A 71 -17.33 -5.38 9.17
N SER A 72 -16.92 -4.17 9.58
CA SER A 72 -17.63 -2.92 9.28
C SER A 72 -17.66 -2.55 7.80
N GLY A 73 -16.84 -3.20 6.96
CA GLY A 73 -16.68 -2.91 5.54
C GLY A 73 -15.64 -1.83 5.21
N GLU A 74 -14.94 -1.30 6.22
CA GLU A 74 -13.78 -0.41 5.99
C GLU A 74 -12.59 -1.23 5.46
N SER A 75 -11.96 -0.74 4.39
CA SER A 75 -10.81 -1.38 3.76
C SER A 75 -9.61 -0.44 3.66
N GLY A 76 -8.41 -1.01 3.78
CA GLY A 76 -7.17 -0.28 3.60
C GLY A 76 -5.93 -1.16 3.78
N TRP A 77 -4.76 -0.55 3.64
CA TRP A 77 -3.48 -1.22 3.82
C TRP A 77 -3.13 -1.39 5.29
N ALA A 78 -2.78 -2.61 5.69
CA ALA A 78 -2.23 -2.93 7.01
C ALA A 78 -0.93 -3.72 6.87
N LEU A 79 0.00 -3.55 7.80
CA LEU A 79 1.25 -4.30 7.84
C LEU A 79 0.97 -5.77 8.17
N VAL A 80 1.39 -6.68 7.28
CA VAL A 80 1.18 -8.13 7.46
C VAL A 80 1.91 -8.64 8.70
N GLU A 81 3.04 -8.03 9.06
CA GLU A 81 3.82 -8.41 10.25
C GLU A 81 3.06 -8.21 11.57
N TYR A 82 2.02 -7.37 11.60
CA TYR A 82 1.16 -7.16 12.78
C TYR A 82 -0.15 -7.95 12.71
N LEU A 83 -0.31 -8.82 11.71
CA LEU A 83 -1.46 -9.69 11.54
C LEU A 83 -1.07 -11.14 11.83
N GLU A 84 -1.97 -11.85 12.53
CA GLU A 84 -1.82 -13.28 12.81
C GLU A 84 -2.94 -14.05 12.11
N LYS A 85 -2.61 -15.22 11.55
CA LYS A 85 -3.63 -16.11 10.97
C LYS A 85 -4.43 -16.75 12.10
N ALA A 86 -5.75 -16.67 12.00
CA ALA A 86 -6.68 -17.34 12.92
C ALA A 86 -6.60 -18.87 12.82
#